data_AF-A0A1H3UM72-F1
#
_entry.id   AF-A0A1H3UM72-F1
#
_cell.length_a   1.000
_cell.length_b   1.000
_cell.length_c   1.000
_cell.angle_alpha   90.00
_cell.angle_beta   90.00
_cell.angle_gamma   90.00
#
_symmetry.space_group_name_H-M   'P 1'
#
loop_
_entity.id
_entity.type
_entity.pdbx_description
1 polymer ?
#
loop_
_entity_poly.entity_id
_entity_poly.type
_entity_poly.pdbx_seq_one_letter_code
_entity_poly.pdbx_strand_id
1 'polypeptide(L)'
;MPADEKIESITNQINDFMERTLLKRNLDADRTWEYTLKFFFDYLRKNHAAMFPGFHEKEVNDYIEYLRSSGKSSARIHEQVDVLLAFARFSNKELNKEHLNLPVYHGAEPPLIEREEDLQHTESLLFEVVQQNVKEIDWNEEPRLEDLLYHPYDKCRDSIRDFLLFRLVIETGIAPAEIVSLNISDLHSSESLKVKNREFLLSKNLFRVLTEYVAFRKKYDRAIFIQKVMHDINSGGKRIHQLYSERKDFFASPLQEKLAAIEALLNEQLQLEEEILRLEDAEEKSAEAAVHTLEEKADALEEALSEMKMILVFERKGNDYQFNPAMFVSDRYHRMTTDMVAEAMKKTSFPPEMLHNTITHKWKAVGIKQSAIDKWLGRKGDVPARASYQKAFQQLSEAGYAFPARSLISDINKW
;
A
#
# COMPACT_ATOMS: atom_id res chain seq x y z
N MET A 1 -19.75 -24.70 -35.71
CA MET A 1 -19.55 -23.25 -35.65
C MET A 1 -18.73 -22.81 -36.84
N PRO A 2 -19.29 -21.94 -37.71
CA PRO A 2 -18.56 -21.14 -38.68
C PRO A 2 -17.36 -20.41 -38.05
N ALA A 3 -16.38 -20.03 -38.87
CA ALA A 3 -15.16 -19.37 -38.40
C ALA A 3 -15.44 -18.05 -37.67
N ASP A 4 -16.44 -17.29 -38.12
CA ASP A 4 -16.79 -15.99 -37.55
C ASP A 4 -17.39 -16.12 -36.14
N GLU A 5 -18.25 -17.11 -35.92
CA GLU A 5 -18.79 -17.41 -34.58
C GLU A 5 -17.69 -17.81 -33.57
N LYS A 6 -16.66 -18.52 -34.04
CA LYS A 6 -15.51 -18.89 -33.19
C LYS A 6 -14.70 -17.65 -32.78
N ILE A 7 -14.54 -16.67 -33.67
CA ILE A 7 -13.79 -15.43 -33.41
C ILE A 7 -14.53 -14.56 -32.41
N GLU A 8 -15.84 -14.39 -32.60
CA GLU A 8 -16.69 -13.63 -31.68
C GLU A 8 -16.69 -14.27 -30.29
N SER A 9 -16.79 -15.60 -30.22
CA SER A 9 -16.71 -16.33 -28.95
C SER A 9 -15.40 -16.12 -28.21
N ILE A 10 -14.23 -16.14 -28.88
CA ILE A 10 -12.96 -15.83 -28.23
C ILE A 10 -12.92 -14.39 -27.76
N THR A 11 -13.36 -13.46 -28.62
CA THR A 11 -13.28 -12.02 -28.32
C THR A 11 -14.05 -11.71 -27.04
N ASN A 12 -15.23 -12.31 -26.88
CA ASN A 12 -16.03 -12.20 -25.66
C ASN A 12 -15.32 -12.83 -24.45
N GLN A 13 -14.70 -14.00 -24.60
CA GLN A 13 -13.92 -14.63 -23.52
C GLN A 13 -12.70 -13.79 -23.09
N ILE A 14 -12.02 -13.12 -24.03
CA ILE A 14 -10.92 -12.20 -23.71
C ILE A 14 -11.46 -10.99 -22.94
N ASN A 15 -12.57 -10.39 -23.38
CA ASN A 15 -13.18 -9.25 -22.70
C ASN A 15 -13.60 -9.62 -21.26
N ASP A 16 -14.27 -10.76 -21.08
CA ASP A 16 -14.67 -11.27 -19.76
C ASP A 16 -13.46 -11.51 -18.84
N PHE A 17 -12.37 -12.06 -19.40
CA PHE A 17 -11.12 -12.26 -18.67
C PHE A 17 -10.50 -10.93 -18.22
N MET A 18 -10.47 -9.93 -19.11
CA MET A 18 -9.92 -8.61 -18.81
C MET A 18 -10.73 -7.90 -17.74
N GLU A 19 -12.06 -7.87 -17.85
CA GLU A 19 -12.95 -7.25 -16.85
C GLU A 19 -12.78 -7.88 -15.46
N ARG A 20 -12.76 -9.21 -15.38
CA ARG A 20 -12.61 -9.93 -14.10
C ARG A 20 -11.23 -9.77 -13.48
N THR A 21 -10.19 -9.64 -14.31
CA THR A 21 -8.81 -9.46 -13.83
C THR A 21 -8.56 -8.04 -13.37
N LEU A 22 -9.13 -7.04 -14.06
CA LEU A 22 -9.14 -5.63 -13.65
C LEU A 22 -9.83 -5.44 -12.28
N LEU A 23 -11.00 -6.05 -12.10
CA LEU A 23 -11.78 -5.95 -10.85
C LEU A 23 -11.10 -6.62 -9.64
N LYS A 24 -10.35 -7.71 -9.85
CA LYS A 24 -9.76 -8.49 -8.74
C LYS A 24 -8.38 -8.03 -8.28
N ARG A 25 -7.63 -7.28 -9.11
CA ARG A 25 -6.20 -7.04 -8.83
C ARG A 25 -5.80 -5.60 -8.59
N ASN A 26 -6.66 -4.60 -8.74
CA ASN A 26 -6.33 -3.19 -8.45
C ASN A 26 -4.97 -2.76 -9.02
N LEU A 27 -4.66 -3.29 -10.22
CA LEU A 27 -3.38 -3.19 -10.90
C LEU A 27 -3.70 -2.90 -12.36
N ASP A 28 -2.83 -2.13 -12.99
CA ASP A 28 -2.75 -1.90 -14.44
C ASP A 28 -2.69 -3.24 -15.21
N ALA A 29 -3.81 -3.98 -15.30
CA ALA A 29 -3.99 -5.03 -16.30
C ALA A 29 -4.14 -4.30 -17.63
N ASP A 30 -2.97 -3.91 -18.12
CA ASP A 30 -2.74 -3.02 -19.24
C ASP A 30 -3.37 -3.60 -20.52
N ARG A 31 -3.71 -2.73 -21.48
CA ARG A 31 -4.12 -3.13 -22.84
C ARG A 31 -3.16 -4.15 -23.46
N THR A 32 -1.92 -4.18 -22.98
CA THR A 32 -0.89 -5.19 -23.27
C THR A 32 -1.35 -6.65 -23.11
N TRP A 33 -2.17 -7.00 -22.10
CA TRP A 33 -2.67 -8.38 -21.94
C TRP A 33 -3.68 -8.75 -23.02
N GLU A 34 -4.61 -7.83 -23.30
CA GLU A 34 -5.58 -7.96 -24.39
C GLU A 34 -4.87 -8.12 -25.74
N TYR A 35 -3.87 -7.28 -26.02
CA TYR A 35 -3.05 -7.38 -27.24
C TYR A 35 -2.30 -8.71 -27.32
N THR A 36 -1.76 -9.19 -26.21
CA THR A 36 -1.06 -10.48 -26.16
C THR A 36 -2.01 -11.62 -26.53
N LEU A 37 -3.21 -11.67 -25.94
CA LEU A 37 -4.20 -12.70 -26.21
C LEU A 37 -4.71 -12.62 -27.66
N LYS A 38 -5.06 -11.43 -28.14
CA LYS A 38 -5.48 -11.22 -29.54
C LYS A 38 -4.40 -11.68 -30.51
N PHE A 39 -3.14 -11.31 -30.26
CA PHE A 39 -2.02 -11.69 -31.09
C PHE A 39 -1.77 -13.20 -31.09
N PHE A 40 -1.88 -13.87 -29.93
CA PHE A 40 -1.78 -15.32 -29.83
C PHE A 40 -2.91 -16.03 -30.59
N PHE A 41 -4.16 -15.61 -30.42
CA PHE A 41 -5.29 -16.24 -31.12
C PHE A 41 -5.29 -15.97 -32.62
N ASP A 42 -4.80 -14.80 -33.05
CA ASP A 42 -4.53 -14.55 -34.46
C ASP A 42 -3.43 -15.45 -35.01
N TYR A 43 -2.38 -15.72 -34.24
CA TYR A 43 -1.35 -16.70 -34.60
C TYR A 43 -1.95 -18.11 -34.72
N LEU A 44 -2.75 -18.57 -33.76
CA LEU A 44 -3.41 -19.87 -33.81
C LEU A 44 -4.35 -19.99 -35.01
N ARG A 45 -5.12 -18.94 -35.30
CA ARG A 45 -6.00 -18.91 -36.46
C ARG A 45 -5.24 -19.12 -37.77
N LYS A 46 -4.04 -18.52 -37.90
CA LYS A 46 -3.22 -18.58 -39.10
C LYS A 46 -2.44 -19.89 -39.24
N ASN A 47 -1.90 -20.41 -38.13
CA ASN A 47 -0.94 -21.52 -38.15
C ASN A 47 -1.51 -22.85 -37.63
N HIS A 48 -2.59 -22.80 -36.85
CA HIS A 48 -3.23 -23.95 -36.20
C HIS A 48 -4.77 -23.93 -36.37
N ALA A 49 -5.26 -23.63 -37.58
CA ALA A 49 -6.68 -23.42 -37.85
C ALA A 49 -7.60 -24.57 -37.39
N ALA A 50 -7.11 -25.81 -37.42
CA ALA A 50 -7.84 -27.00 -36.95
C ALA A 50 -8.09 -27.01 -35.43
N MET A 51 -7.18 -26.43 -34.65
CA MET A 51 -7.28 -26.37 -33.19
C MET A 51 -8.02 -25.13 -32.70
N PHE A 52 -8.09 -24.05 -33.51
CA PHE A 52 -8.77 -22.81 -33.14
C PHE A 52 -10.28 -23.04 -32.79
N PRO A 53 -10.76 -22.57 -31.62
CA PRO A 53 -10.16 -21.66 -30.63
C PRO A 53 -9.39 -22.33 -29.47
N GLY A 54 -9.26 -23.66 -29.49
CA GLY A 54 -8.50 -24.45 -28.55
C GLY A 54 -6.98 -24.28 -28.67
N PHE A 55 -6.26 -24.67 -27.61
CA PHE A 55 -4.81 -24.74 -27.58
C PHE A 55 -4.37 -25.62 -26.39
N HIS A 56 -3.23 -26.28 -26.54
CA HIS A 56 -2.52 -27.06 -25.53
C HIS A 56 -1.04 -26.66 -25.52
N GLU A 57 -0.22 -27.37 -24.76
CA GLU A 57 1.21 -27.11 -24.63
C GLU A 57 1.94 -27.10 -25.98
N LYS A 58 1.50 -27.93 -26.93
CA LYS A 58 2.08 -27.99 -28.28
C LYS A 58 1.93 -26.65 -29.01
N GLU A 59 0.72 -26.12 -29.10
CA GLU A 59 0.49 -24.85 -29.81
C GLU A 59 1.12 -23.65 -29.10
N VAL A 60 1.22 -23.70 -27.76
CA VAL A 60 1.95 -22.68 -26.99
C VAL A 60 3.45 -22.77 -27.25
N ASN A 61 4.02 -23.97 -27.38
CA ASN A 61 5.42 -24.17 -27.74
C ASN A 61 5.75 -23.70 -29.16
N ASP A 62 4.87 -24.00 -30.12
CA ASP A 62 5.00 -23.53 -31.50
C ASP A 62 4.93 -21.99 -31.54
N TYR A 63 4.06 -21.38 -30.73
CA TYR A 63 4.01 -19.93 -30.56
C TYR A 63 5.26 -19.34 -29.89
N ILE A 64 5.81 -19.98 -28.85
CA ILE A 64 7.08 -19.56 -28.23
C ILE A 64 8.20 -19.56 -29.27
N GLU A 65 8.29 -20.58 -30.11
CA GLU A 65 9.29 -20.67 -31.18
C GLU A 65 9.08 -19.60 -32.26
N TYR A 66 7.82 -19.30 -32.59
CA TYR A 66 7.48 -18.15 -33.44
C TYR A 66 7.96 -16.82 -32.83
N LEU A 67 7.75 -16.59 -31.53
CA LEU A 67 8.22 -15.37 -30.86
C LEU A 67 9.76 -15.28 -30.87
N ARG A 68 10.47 -16.41 -30.69
CA ARG A 68 11.94 -16.48 -30.77
C ARG A 68 12.44 -16.14 -32.16
N SER A 69 11.91 -16.79 -33.19
CA SER A 69 12.28 -16.53 -34.59
C SER A 69 11.97 -15.09 -35.03
N SER A 70 10.97 -14.46 -34.41
CA SER A 70 10.61 -13.05 -34.59
C SER A 70 11.49 -12.08 -33.77
N GLY A 71 12.54 -12.57 -33.10
CA GLY A 71 13.50 -11.75 -32.36
C GLY A 71 12.97 -11.16 -31.04
N LYS A 72 11.92 -11.73 -30.44
CA LYS A 72 11.44 -11.27 -29.13
C LYS A 72 12.40 -11.70 -28.01
N SER A 73 12.62 -10.83 -27.03
CA SER A 73 13.47 -11.11 -25.88
C SER A 73 12.88 -12.21 -24.99
N SER A 74 13.73 -12.97 -24.29
CA SER A 74 13.28 -13.99 -23.34
C SER A 74 12.31 -13.41 -22.29
N ALA A 75 12.58 -12.20 -21.76
CA ALA A 75 11.67 -11.51 -20.84
C ALA A 75 10.27 -11.35 -21.43
N ARG A 76 10.19 -10.84 -22.66
CA ARG A 76 8.92 -10.59 -23.34
C ARG A 76 8.18 -11.88 -23.70
N ILE A 77 8.90 -12.97 -23.94
CA ILE A 77 8.32 -14.30 -24.16
C ILE A 77 7.74 -14.82 -22.85
N HIS A 78 8.47 -14.71 -21.74
CA HIS A 78 7.97 -15.11 -20.40
C HIS A 78 6.73 -14.32 -20.00
N GLU A 79 6.74 -12.99 -20.17
CA GLU A 79 5.56 -12.13 -19.94
C GLU A 79 4.33 -12.63 -20.71
N GLN A 80 4.48 -12.87 -22.02
CA GLN A 80 3.35 -13.32 -22.84
C GLN A 80 2.85 -14.70 -22.42
N VAL A 81 3.75 -15.64 -22.11
CA VAL A 81 3.35 -16.98 -21.64
C VAL A 81 2.66 -16.93 -20.29
N ASP A 82 3.07 -16.05 -19.38
CA ASP A 82 2.38 -15.88 -18.09
C ASP A 82 0.95 -15.35 -18.28
N VAL A 83 0.72 -14.46 -19.26
CA VAL A 83 -0.65 -14.05 -19.66
C VAL A 83 -1.45 -15.23 -20.20
N LEU A 84 -0.85 -16.08 -21.06
CA LEU A 84 -1.51 -17.27 -21.61
C LEU A 84 -1.88 -18.28 -20.52
N LEU A 85 -0.99 -18.52 -19.55
CA LEU A 85 -1.26 -19.40 -18.41
C LEU A 85 -2.40 -18.87 -17.53
N ALA A 86 -2.44 -17.55 -17.29
CA ALA A 86 -3.52 -16.91 -16.55
C ALA A 86 -4.86 -17.05 -17.29
N PHE A 87 -4.88 -16.81 -18.60
CA PHE A 87 -6.07 -16.96 -19.44
C PHE A 87 -6.54 -18.42 -19.54
N ALA A 88 -5.63 -19.38 -19.65
CA ALA A 88 -5.94 -20.80 -19.66
C ALA A 88 -6.65 -21.23 -18.36
N ARG A 89 -6.12 -20.82 -17.19
CA ARG A 89 -6.77 -21.08 -15.89
C ARG A 89 -8.17 -20.46 -15.81
N PHE A 90 -8.34 -19.24 -16.31
CA PHE A 90 -9.65 -18.59 -16.38
C PHE A 90 -10.63 -19.39 -17.24
N SER A 91 -10.16 -19.93 -18.36
CA SER A 91 -10.94 -20.73 -19.30
C SER A 91 -11.08 -22.20 -18.88
N ASN A 92 -10.68 -22.56 -17.65
CA ASN A 92 -10.63 -23.94 -17.14
C ASN A 92 -9.85 -24.91 -18.06
N LYS A 93 -8.76 -24.43 -18.67
CA LYS A 93 -7.81 -25.25 -19.42
C LYS A 93 -6.56 -25.49 -18.58
N GLU A 94 -6.12 -26.74 -18.54
CA GLU A 94 -4.85 -27.10 -17.90
C GLU A 94 -3.71 -26.89 -18.89
N LEU A 95 -2.75 -26.05 -18.50
CA LEU A 95 -1.46 -25.91 -19.16
C LEU A 95 -0.37 -26.15 -18.13
N ASN A 96 0.49 -27.12 -18.37
CA ASN A 96 1.66 -27.34 -17.52
C ASN A 96 2.84 -26.46 -17.97
N LYS A 97 3.23 -25.47 -17.15
CA LYS A 97 4.37 -24.59 -17.42
C LYS A 97 5.68 -25.36 -17.61
N GLU A 98 5.84 -26.51 -16.97
CA GLU A 98 7.05 -27.34 -17.06
C GLU A 98 7.21 -28.04 -18.41
N HIS A 99 6.10 -28.22 -19.15
CA HIS A 99 6.10 -28.79 -20.49
C HIS A 99 6.29 -27.73 -21.59
N LEU A 100 6.40 -26.45 -21.19
CA LEU A 100 6.67 -25.35 -22.11
C LEU A 100 8.17 -25.17 -22.29
N ASN A 101 8.60 -25.11 -23.54
CA ASN A 101 9.97 -24.85 -23.97
C ASN A 101 10.31 -23.37 -23.82
N LEU A 102 10.19 -22.82 -22.61
CA LEU A 102 10.52 -21.43 -22.33
C LEU A 102 12.02 -21.19 -22.58
N PRO A 103 12.40 -20.08 -23.24
CA PRO A 103 13.82 -19.73 -23.34
C PRO A 103 14.39 -19.53 -21.95
N VAL A 104 15.66 -19.94 -21.76
CA VAL A 104 16.36 -19.70 -20.51
C VAL A 104 16.39 -18.20 -20.26
N TYR A 105 15.60 -17.76 -19.30
CA TYR A 105 15.60 -16.40 -18.83
C TYR A 105 16.60 -16.32 -17.70
N HIS A 106 17.80 -15.82 -18.00
CA HIS A 106 18.85 -15.61 -16.99
C HIS A 106 18.52 -14.46 -16.02
N GLY A 107 17.30 -13.93 -16.03
CA GLY A 107 17.07 -12.55 -15.66
C GLY A 107 17.81 -11.63 -16.64
N ALA A 108 17.27 -10.44 -16.92
CA ALA A 108 18.25 -9.36 -17.02
C ALA A 108 18.78 -9.21 -15.59
N GLU A 109 20.11 -9.24 -15.37
CA GLU A 109 20.60 -8.71 -14.10
C GLU A 109 19.97 -7.33 -13.93
N PRO A 110 19.33 -7.03 -12.78
CA PRO A 110 18.76 -5.72 -12.55
C PRO A 110 19.80 -4.65 -12.90
N PRO A 111 19.45 -3.56 -13.59
CA PRO A 111 20.45 -2.58 -13.99
C PRO A 111 21.23 -2.12 -12.76
N LEU A 112 22.54 -1.89 -12.92
CA LEU A 112 23.31 -1.26 -11.85
C LEU A 112 22.99 0.23 -11.86
N ILE A 113 23.01 0.84 -10.69
CA ILE A 113 23.05 2.29 -10.62
C ILE A 113 24.47 2.71 -11.01
N GLU A 114 24.58 3.34 -12.17
CA GLU A 114 25.86 3.67 -12.79
C GLU A 114 26.58 4.81 -12.08
N ARG A 115 25.82 5.74 -11.48
CA ARG A 115 26.32 6.98 -10.89
C ARG A 115 25.88 7.12 -9.44
N GLU A 116 26.84 7.40 -8.57
CA GLU A 116 26.57 7.56 -7.14
C GLU A 116 25.72 8.79 -6.84
N GLU A 117 25.86 9.80 -7.70
CA GLU A 117 25.12 11.04 -7.65
C GLU A 117 23.60 10.82 -7.77
N ASP A 118 23.17 9.78 -8.48
CA ASP A 118 21.74 9.50 -8.66
C ASP A 118 21.09 8.98 -7.34
N LEU A 119 21.85 8.22 -6.55
CA LEU A 119 21.43 7.79 -5.20
C LEU A 119 21.38 8.96 -4.23
N GLN A 120 22.41 9.81 -4.22
CA GLN A 120 22.47 11.00 -3.37
C GLN A 120 21.37 12.01 -3.71
N HIS A 121 21.08 12.17 -5.01
CA HIS A 121 20.00 13.03 -5.48
C HIS A 121 18.64 12.53 -4.99
N THR A 122 18.36 11.24 -5.16
CA THR A 122 17.09 10.65 -4.69
C THR A 122 16.94 10.71 -3.19
N GLU A 123 18.02 10.45 -2.44
CA GLU A 123 18.02 10.63 -0.99
C GLU A 123 17.68 12.07 -0.60
N SER A 124 18.29 13.05 -1.29
CA SER A 124 18.05 14.47 -1.04
C SER A 124 16.58 14.85 -1.32
N LEU A 125 16.02 14.39 -2.44
CA LEU A 125 14.62 14.61 -2.78
C LEU A 125 13.67 14.01 -1.72
N LEU A 126 13.91 12.77 -1.30
CA LEU A 126 13.12 12.12 -0.25
C LEU A 126 13.20 12.91 1.06
N PHE A 127 14.41 13.35 1.43
CA PHE A 127 14.62 14.14 2.64
C PHE A 127 13.97 15.52 2.56
N GLU A 128 13.98 16.18 1.41
CA GLU A 128 13.28 17.45 1.18
C GLU A 128 11.76 17.30 1.38
N VAL A 129 11.17 16.22 0.88
CA VAL A 129 9.74 15.91 1.10
C VAL A 129 9.45 15.69 2.59
N VAL A 130 10.32 14.98 3.30
CA VAL A 130 10.21 14.82 4.76
C VAL A 130 10.25 16.19 5.43
N GLN A 131 11.24 17.03 5.11
CA GLN A 131 11.39 18.37 5.70
C GLN A 131 10.17 19.26 5.43
N GLN A 132 9.58 19.18 4.24
CA GLN A 132 8.36 19.90 3.92
C GLN A 132 7.19 19.45 4.80
N ASN A 133 6.90 18.15 4.86
CA ASN A 133 5.77 17.62 5.63
C ASN A 133 5.95 17.79 7.14
N VAL A 134 7.18 17.71 7.62
CA VAL A 134 7.54 17.88 9.03
C VAL A 134 7.28 19.32 9.51
N LYS A 135 7.51 20.33 8.67
CA LYS A 135 7.26 21.75 8.98
C LYS A 135 5.77 22.09 9.11
N GLU A 136 4.91 21.28 8.52
CA GLU A 136 3.46 21.46 8.56
C GLU A 136 2.82 20.89 9.84
N ILE A 137 3.63 20.31 10.74
CA ILE A 137 3.19 19.68 11.98
C ILE A 137 3.78 20.40 13.20
N ASP A 138 2.94 20.67 14.19
CA ASP A 138 3.40 21.06 15.52
C ASP A 138 3.85 19.83 16.31
N TRP A 139 5.15 19.76 16.61
CA TRP A 139 5.77 18.66 17.33
C TRP A 139 5.66 18.78 18.85
N ASN A 140 5.37 19.97 19.36
CA ASN A 140 5.35 20.27 20.78
C ASN A 140 4.00 19.95 21.41
N GLU A 141 2.92 20.05 20.64
CA GLU A 141 1.58 19.74 21.11
C GLU A 141 1.15 18.30 20.78
N GLU A 142 0.19 17.78 21.54
CA GLU A 142 -0.54 16.57 21.15
C GLU A 142 -1.59 16.95 20.10
N PRO A 143 -1.80 16.13 19.05
CA PRO A 143 -2.82 16.40 18.05
C PRO A 143 -4.21 16.50 18.68
N ARG A 144 -4.88 17.63 18.48
CA ARG A 144 -6.28 17.81 18.89
C ARG A 144 -7.18 17.40 17.74
N LEU A 145 -8.39 16.94 18.07
CA LEU A 145 -9.37 16.50 17.08
C LEU A 145 -9.70 17.59 16.04
N GLU A 146 -9.74 18.85 16.49
CA GLU A 146 -10.00 20.03 15.69
C GLU A 146 -8.94 20.23 14.60
N ASP A 147 -7.70 19.85 14.87
CA ASP A 147 -6.55 20.10 14.00
C ASP A 147 -6.33 18.96 12.99
N LEU A 148 -6.97 17.79 13.20
CA LEU A 148 -6.76 16.59 12.37
C LEU A 148 -7.16 16.76 10.91
N LEU A 149 -8.06 17.67 10.55
CA LEU A 149 -8.39 17.91 9.14
C LEU A 149 -7.34 18.76 8.41
N TYR A 150 -6.55 19.51 9.15
CA TYR A 150 -5.69 20.56 8.60
C TYR A 150 -4.22 20.15 8.56
N HIS A 151 -3.79 19.23 9.43
CA HIS A 151 -2.41 18.76 9.44
C HIS A 151 -2.25 17.39 8.74
N PRO A 152 -1.26 17.25 7.86
CA PRO A 152 -1.03 16.02 7.10
C PRO A 152 -0.12 15.05 7.88
N TYR A 153 -0.57 14.61 9.06
CA TYR A 153 0.18 13.66 9.89
C TYR A 153 0.48 12.34 9.14
N ASP A 154 -0.47 11.90 8.31
CA ASP A 154 -0.34 10.74 7.43
C ASP A 154 0.78 10.91 6.40
N LYS A 155 0.84 12.06 5.71
CA LYS A 155 1.89 12.35 4.71
C LYS A 155 3.27 12.48 5.37
N CYS A 156 3.34 13.09 6.56
CA CYS A 156 4.59 13.15 7.31
C CYS A 156 5.07 11.75 7.68
N ARG A 157 4.20 10.90 8.25
CA ARG A 157 4.54 9.49 8.54
C ARG A 157 5.04 8.76 7.30
N ASP A 158 4.31 8.90 6.20
CA ASP A 158 4.56 8.15 4.97
C ASP A 158 5.85 8.61 4.28
N SER A 159 6.14 9.92 4.28
CA SER A 159 7.43 10.43 3.78
C SER A 159 8.62 9.99 4.62
N ILE A 160 8.51 10.02 5.97
CA ILE A 160 9.58 9.50 6.85
C ILE A 160 9.78 8.01 6.62
N ARG A 161 8.67 7.24 6.49
CA ARG A 161 8.68 5.82 6.18
C ARG A 161 9.42 5.56 4.86
N ASP A 162 9.04 6.24 3.78
CA ASP A 162 9.59 5.98 2.45
C ASP A 162 11.08 6.34 2.39
N PHE A 163 11.48 7.43 3.04
CA PHE A 163 12.89 7.76 3.27
C PHE A 163 13.62 6.63 4.02
N LEU A 164 13.07 6.16 5.15
CA LEU A 164 13.68 5.09 5.94
C LEU A 164 13.78 3.74 5.21
N LEU A 165 12.78 3.39 4.40
CA LEU A 165 12.81 2.20 3.54
C LEU A 165 13.99 2.26 2.57
N PHE A 166 14.14 3.40 1.89
CA PHE A 166 15.24 3.64 0.97
C PHE A 166 16.60 3.52 1.66
N ARG A 167 16.75 4.18 2.80
CA ARG A 167 17.95 4.15 3.65
C ARG A 167 18.32 2.75 4.11
N LEU A 168 17.36 2.01 4.65
CA LEU A 168 17.59 0.65 5.15
C LEU A 168 18.09 -0.28 4.05
N VAL A 169 17.49 -0.24 2.87
CA VAL A 169 17.91 -1.08 1.74
C VAL A 169 19.35 -0.77 1.34
N ILE A 170 19.71 0.51 1.21
CA ILE A 170 21.06 0.93 0.80
C ILE A 170 22.12 0.56 1.83
N GLU A 171 21.84 0.81 3.10
CA GLU A 171 22.83 0.67 4.16
C GLU A 171 23.05 -0.78 4.56
N THR A 172 21.99 -1.59 4.54
CA THR A 172 22.02 -2.96 5.08
C THR A 172 21.91 -4.05 4.00
N GLY A 173 21.39 -3.71 2.82
CA GLY A 173 21.01 -4.69 1.80
C GLY A 173 19.81 -5.56 2.20
N ILE A 174 19.07 -5.19 3.26
CA ILE A 174 17.91 -5.95 3.72
C ILE A 174 16.87 -6.10 2.60
N ALA A 175 16.24 -7.28 2.50
CA ALA A 175 15.23 -7.52 1.48
C ALA A 175 13.86 -6.96 1.87
N PRO A 176 13.04 -6.52 0.90
CA PRO A 176 11.68 -6.05 1.16
C PRO A 176 10.85 -7.03 2.02
N ALA A 177 10.94 -8.33 1.72
CA ALA A 177 10.25 -9.38 2.48
C ALA A 177 10.68 -9.47 3.96
N GLU A 178 11.85 -8.94 4.29
CA GLU A 178 12.39 -8.92 5.64
C GLU A 178 12.06 -7.61 6.35
N ILE A 179 12.11 -6.48 5.63
CA ILE A 179 11.61 -5.19 6.10
C ILE A 179 10.18 -5.33 6.59
N VAL A 180 9.30 -5.96 5.81
CA VAL A 180 7.88 -6.11 6.19
C VAL A 180 7.69 -6.99 7.41
N SER A 181 8.66 -7.84 7.75
CA SER A 181 8.60 -8.69 8.96
C SER A 181 9.06 -7.99 10.23
N LEU A 182 9.70 -6.82 10.12
CA LEU A 182 10.21 -6.06 11.25
C LEU A 182 9.10 -5.60 12.20
N ASN A 183 9.40 -5.64 13.49
CA ASN A 183 8.66 -5.01 14.57
C ASN A 183 9.49 -3.90 15.20
N ILE A 184 8.83 -2.99 15.91
CA ILE A 184 9.52 -1.95 16.68
C ILE A 184 10.45 -2.55 17.74
N SER A 185 10.08 -3.70 18.31
CA SER A 185 10.91 -4.44 19.28
C SER A 185 12.23 -4.95 18.71
N ASP A 186 12.36 -5.00 17.39
CA ASP A 186 13.57 -5.49 16.70
C ASP A 186 14.67 -4.42 16.65
N LEU A 187 14.35 -3.16 16.99
CA LEU A 187 15.30 -2.06 17.15
C LEU A 187 15.89 -2.10 18.56
N HIS A 188 17.17 -2.46 18.70
CA HIS A 188 17.85 -2.63 19.98
C HIS A 188 18.69 -1.40 20.37
N SER A 189 19.00 -1.26 21.66
CA SER A 189 19.60 -0.06 22.28
C SER A 189 21.07 0.22 21.93
N SER A 190 21.62 -0.38 20.88
CA SER A 190 23.03 -0.28 20.50
C SER A 190 23.23 -0.16 19.00
N GLU A 191 22.43 0.70 18.35
CA GLU A 191 22.56 0.99 16.91
C GLU A 191 22.37 -0.26 16.03
N SER A 192 21.54 -1.21 16.48
CA SER A 192 21.34 -2.47 15.76
C SER A 192 19.87 -2.81 15.52
N LEU A 193 19.65 -3.51 14.40
CA LEU A 193 18.35 -3.98 13.94
C LEU A 193 18.40 -5.50 13.79
N LYS A 194 17.55 -6.20 14.54
CA LYS A 194 17.48 -7.66 14.50
C LYS A 194 16.44 -8.13 13.48
N VAL A 195 16.87 -8.95 12.53
CA VAL A 195 16.00 -9.52 11.50
C VAL A 195 16.15 -11.03 11.55
N LYS A 196 15.14 -11.72 12.11
CA LYS A 196 15.20 -13.16 12.36
C LYS A 196 16.44 -13.51 13.20
N ASN A 197 17.39 -14.24 12.63
CA ASN A 197 18.65 -14.66 13.26
C ASN A 197 19.85 -13.76 12.90
N ARG A 198 19.62 -12.60 12.27
CA ARG A 198 20.66 -11.64 11.87
C ARG A 198 20.54 -10.35 12.64
N GLU A 199 21.68 -9.70 12.84
CA GLU A 199 21.77 -8.38 13.44
C GLU A 199 22.50 -7.47 12.45
N PHE A 200 21.80 -6.43 12.02
CA PHE A 200 22.34 -5.38 11.18
C PHE A 200 22.81 -4.23 12.06
N LEU A 201 24.08 -3.85 11.93
CA LEU A 201 24.57 -2.60 12.52
C LEU A 201 24.11 -1.45 11.63
N LEU A 202 23.51 -0.46 12.25
CA LEU A 202 23.06 0.77 11.61
C LEU A 202 24.05 1.88 11.95
N SER A 203 24.21 2.82 11.04
CA SER A 203 24.84 4.10 11.32
C SER A 203 24.05 4.84 12.39
N LYS A 204 24.77 5.65 13.18
CA LYS A 204 24.18 6.48 14.25
C LYS A 204 23.01 7.32 13.75
N ASN A 205 23.13 7.85 12.54
CA ASN A 205 22.12 8.70 11.93
C ASN A 205 20.87 7.89 11.56
N LEU A 206 21.01 6.75 10.87
CA LEU A 206 19.86 5.92 10.51
C LEU A 206 19.14 5.40 11.77
N PHE A 207 19.91 4.94 12.77
CA PHE A 207 19.35 4.51 14.05
C PHE A 207 18.57 5.63 14.75
N ARG A 208 19.13 6.85 14.79
CA ARG A 208 18.45 8.02 15.36
C ARG A 208 17.14 8.31 14.63
N VAL A 209 17.16 8.38 13.30
CA VAL A 209 15.98 8.68 12.48
C VAL A 209 14.91 7.59 12.63
N LEU A 210 15.29 6.30 12.69
CA LEU A 210 14.37 5.21 13.00
C LEU A 210 13.74 5.37 14.39
N THR A 211 14.53 5.75 15.38
CA THR A 211 14.04 6.00 16.74
C THR A 211 13.06 7.19 16.79
N GLU A 212 13.39 8.27 16.08
CA GLU A 212 12.50 9.44 15.92
C GLU A 212 11.19 9.05 15.23
N TYR A 213 11.25 8.21 14.19
CA TYR A 213 10.06 7.68 13.52
C TYR A 213 9.21 6.80 14.45
N VAL A 214 9.83 5.92 15.25
CA VAL A 214 9.11 5.12 16.25
C VAL A 214 8.45 6.01 17.30
N ALA A 215 9.14 7.06 17.76
CA ALA A 215 8.60 8.03 18.71
C ALA A 215 7.42 8.79 18.10
N PHE A 216 7.56 9.25 16.85
CA PHE A 216 6.47 9.86 16.09
C PHE A 216 5.26 8.94 16.04
N ARG A 217 5.45 7.68 15.63
CA ARG A 217 4.34 6.73 15.54
C ARG A 217 3.62 6.51 16.87
N LYS A 218 4.36 6.36 17.96
CA LYS A 218 3.76 6.24 19.30
C LYS A 218 2.92 7.44 19.69
N LYS A 219 3.32 8.65 19.28
CA LYS A 219 2.62 9.91 19.58
C LYS A 219 1.45 10.19 18.61
N TYR A 220 1.63 9.93 17.32
CA TYR A 220 0.75 10.45 16.26
C TYR A 220 -0.08 9.37 15.53
N ASP A 221 0.24 8.07 15.62
CA ASP A 221 -0.50 7.04 14.87
C ASP A 221 -1.99 6.98 15.24
N ARG A 222 -2.33 7.23 16.52
CA ARG A 222 -3.73 7.31 16.96
C ARG A 222 -4.48 8.45 16.27
N ALA A 223 -3.84 9.61 16.17
CA ALA A 223 -4.40 10.78 15.50
C ALA A 223 -4.60 10.52 14.00
N ILE A 224 -3.60 9.93 13.33
CA ILE A 224 -3.70 9.51 11.92
C ILE A 224 -4.85 8.53 11.70
N PHE A 225 -5.00 7.56 12.61
CA PHE A 225 -6.10 6.60 12.55
C PHE A 225 -7.45 7.30 12.68
N ILE A 226 -7.61 8.21 13.65
CA ILE A 226 -8.84 8.99 13.83
C ILE A 226 -9.15 9.85 12.61
N GLN A 227 -8.15 10.54 12.05
CA GLN A 227 -8.28 11.34 10.82
C GLN A 227 -8.82 10.48 9.67
N LYS A 228 -8.31 9.25 9.52
CA LYS A 228 -8.83 8.32 8.52
C LYS A 228 -10.27 7.89 8.79
N VAL A 229 -10.62 7.60 10.04
CA VAL A 229 -12.02 7.28 10.41
C VAL A 229 -12.97 8.44 10.07
N MET A 230 -12.54 9.70 10.26
CA MET A 230 -13.33 10.88 9.84
C MET A 230 -13.60 10.89 8.33
N HIS A 231 -12.59 10.55 7.52
CA HIS A 231 -12.73 10.45 6.07
C HIS A 231 -13.60 9.27 5.63
N ASP A 232 -13.49 8.11 6.28
CA ASP A 232 -14.21 6.89 5.91
C ASP A 232 -15.72 6.97 6.26
N ILE A 233 -16.08 7.64 7.35
CA ILE A 233 -17.48 7.78 7.80
C ILE A 233 -18.24 8.80 6.96
N ASN A 234 -17.54 9.81 6.46
CA ASN A 234 -18.16 10.90 5.74
C ASN A 234 -17.32 11.18 4.51
N SER A 235 -17.79 10.80 3.32
CA SER A 235 -17.12 10.96 2.02
C SER A 235 -16.58 12.39 1.79
N GLY A 236 -15.43 12.72 2.39
CA GLY A 236 -14.85 14.08 2.44
C GLY A 236 -14.50 14.68 3.82
N GLY A 237 -14.67 13.99 4.96
CA GLY A 237 -14.18 14.37 6.30
C GLY A 237 -14.83 15.59 6.99
N LYS A 238 -15.49 16.48 6.24
CA LYS A 238 -15.98 17.78 6.73
C LYS A 238 -17.13 17.71 7.76
N ARG A 239 -18.05 16.75 7.64
CA ARG A 239 -19.28 16.70 8.47
C ARG A 239 -18.97 16.34 9.92
N ILE A 240 -18.12 15.33 10.19
CA ILE A 240 -17.75 14.99 11.58
C ILE A 240 -17.09 16.18 12.29
N HIS A 241 -16.24 16.93 11.59
CA HIS A 241 -15.60 18.10 12.16
C HIS A 241 -16.58 19.25 12.44
N GLN A 242 -17.54 19.49 11.53
CA GLN A 242 -18.65 20.42 11.77
C GLN A 242 -19.48 19.98 12.99
N LEU A 243 -19.87 18.71 13.05
CA LEU A 243 -20.62 18.14 14.16
C LEU A 243 -19.88 18.24 15.49
N TYR A 244 -18.55 18.12 15.48
CA TYR A 244 -17.77 18.33 16.69
C TYR A 244 -17.89 19.76 17.24
N SER A 245 -17.98 20.75 16.35
CA SER A 245 -18.20 22.16 16.73
C SER A 245 -19.65 22.42 17.13
N GLU A 246 -20.61 21.90 16.36
CA GLU A 246 -22.06 22.10 16.56
C GLU A 246 -22.62 21.35 17.78
N ARG A 247 -22.05 20.19 18.10
CA ARG A 247 -22.54 19.26 19.14
C ARG A 247 -21.45 18.92 20.16
N LYS A 248 -20.61 19.89 20.52
CA LYS A 248 -19.47 19.70 21.45
C LYS A 248 -19.88 19.05 22.77
N ASP A 249 -21.01 19.48 23.33
CA ASP A 249 -21.54 18.94 24.59
C ASP A 249 -21.93 17.46 24.44
N PHE A 250 -22.54 17.11 23.31
CA PHE A 250 -22.87 15.72 23.00
C PHE A 250 -21.60 14.88 22.91
N PHE A 251 -20.54 15.33 22.21
CA PHE A 251 -19.25 14.63 22.17
C PHE A 251 -18.63 14.43 23.56
N ALA A 252 -18.71 15.44 24.43
CA ALA A 252 -18.20 15.37 25.79
C ALA A 252 -19.02 14.49 26.73
N SER A 253 -20.26 14.17 26.37
CA SER A 253 -21.19 13.40 27.22
C SER A 253 -20.74 11.92 27.36
N PRO A 254 -20.96 11.28 28.51
CA PRO A 254 -20.82 9.83 28.67
C PRO A 254 -21.68 9.03 27.69
N LEU A 255 -21.26 7.80 27.37
CA LEU A 255 -21.98 6.93 26.43
C LEU A 255 -23.44 6.71 26.84
N GLN A 256 -23.73 6.54 28.13
CA GLN A 256 -25.09 6.34 28.63
C GLN A 256 -25.99 7.55 28.36
N GLU A 257 -25.47 8.76 28.55
CA GLU A 257 -26.20 10.00 28.26
C GLU A 257 -26.42 10.17 26.76
N LYS A 258 -25.43 9.81 25.94
CA LYS A 258 -25.57 9.81 24.47
C LYS A 258 -26.67 8.86 24.00
N LEU A 259 -26.70 7.65 24.54
CA LEU A 259 -27.72 6.65 24.21
C LEU A 259 -29.11 7.09 24.66
N ALA A 260 -29.24 7.65 25.86
CA ALA A 260 -30.51 8.18 26.36
C ALA A 260 -31.04 9.34 25.49
N ALA A 261 -30.16 10.24 25.04
CA ALA A 261 -30.54 11.33 24.15
C ALA A 261 -31.02 10.82 22.78
N ILE A 262 -30.37 9.79 22.23
CA ILE A 262 -30.80 9.14 20.97
C ILE A 262 -32.15 8.44 21.16
N GLU A 263 -32.35 7.73 22.27
CA GLU A 263 -33.60 7.05 22.58
C GLU A 263 -34.76 8.05 22.75
N ALA A 264 -34.51 9.20 23.38
CA ALA A 264 -35.50 10.27 23.51
C ALA A 264 -35.96 10.79 22.14
N LEU A 265 -35.02 11.10 21.23
CA LEU A 265 -35.35 11.56 19.87
C LEU A 265 -36.04 10.49 19.02
N LEU A 266 -35.67 9.22 19.19
CA LEU A 266 -36.33 8.11 18.51
C LEU A 266 -37.79 7.97 18.95
N ASN A 267 -38.05 8.09 20.26
CA ASN A 267 -39.41 8.06 20.79
C ASN A 267 -40.24 9.26 20.31
N GLU A 268 -39.63 10.44 20.20
CA GLU A 268 -40.27 11.63 19.62
C GLU A 268 -40.60 11.45 18.15
N GLN A 269 -39.68 10.90 17.35
CA GLN A 269 -39.91 10.58 15.93
C GLN A 269 -41.08 9.61 15.77
N LEU A 270 -41.13 8.53 16.56
CA LEU A 270 -42.23 7.56 16.53
C LEU A 270 -43.59 8.20 16.86
N GLN A 271 -43.64 9.12 17.83
CA GLN A 271 -44.87 9.85 18.16
C GLN A 271 -45.35 10.74 17.01
N LEU A 272 -44.43 11.41 16.31
CA LEU A 272 -44.78 12.22 15.13
C LEU A 272 -45.30 11.35 13.98
N GLU A 273 -44.66 10.21 13.71
CA GLU A 273 -45.11 9.27 12.67
C GLU A 273 -46.51 8.72 12.98
N GLU A 274 -46.80 8.39 14.24
CA GLU A 274 -48.14 7.99 14.67
C GLU A 274 -49.16 9.12 14.51
N GLU A 275 -48.80 10.37 14.81
CA GLU A 275 -49.68 11.53 14.65
C GLU A 275 -49.97 11.85 13.18
N ILE A 276 -48.96 11.78 12.31
CA ILE A 276 -49.09 11.91 10.86
C ILE A 276 -50.10 10.89 10.34
N LEU A 277 -49.91 9.61 10.67
CA LEU A 277 -50.78 8.53 10.21
C LEU A 277 -52.24 8.73 10.65
N ARG A 278 -52.46 9.21 11.89
CA ARG A 278 -53.80 9.52 12.39
C ARG A 278 -54.47 10.68 11.68
N LEU A 279 -53.70 11.69 11.28
CA LEU A 279 -54.22 12.86 10.55
C LEU A 279 -54.50 12.54 9.08
N GLU A 280 -53.69 11.67 8.47
CA GLU A 280 -53.93 11.16 7.11
C GLU A 280 -55.21 10.33 7.02
N ASP A 281 -55.49 9.49 8.03
CA ASP A 281 -56.70 8.67 8.12
C ASP A 281 -58.00 9.49 8.28
N ALA A 282 -57.91 10.77 8.67
CA ALA A 282 -59.07 11.61 8.98
C ALA A 282 -59.73 12.30 7.75
N GLU A 283 -59.15 12.20 6.55
CA GLU A 283 -59.64 12.75 5.26
C GLU A 283 -60.05 14.25 5.27
N GLU A 284 -59.52 15.06 6.20
CA GLU A 284 -59.90 16.47 6.35
C GLU A 284 -58.92 17.40 5.61
N LYS A 285 -59.40 18.29 4.71
CA LYS A 285 -58.53 19.23 3.97
C LYS A 285 -57.73 20.19 4.85
N SER A 286 -58.16 20.41 6.10
CA SER A 286 -57.40 21.17 7.11
C SER A 286 -56.20 20.42 7.67
N ALA A 287 -56.14 19.09 7.50
CA ALA A 287 -55.06 18.24 8.00
C ALA A 287 -53.81 18.28 7.10
N GLU A 288 -53.93 18.60 5.81
CA GLU A 288 -52.80 18.61 4.86
C GLU A 288 -51.64 19.53 5.31
N ALA A 289 -51.95 20.75 5.77
CA ALA A 289 -50.92 21.68 6.25
C ALA A 289 -50.29 21.24 7.58
N ALA A 290 -51.08 20.55 8.43
CA ALA A 290 -50.60 20.02 9.70
C ALA A 290 -49.67 18.82 9.48
N VAL A 291 -50.06 17.90 8.58
CA VAL A 291 -49.24 16.74 8.16
C VAL A 291 -47.90 17.23 7.61
N HIS A 292 -47.90 18.16 6.66
CA HIS A 292 -46.66 18.70 6.10
C HIS A 292 -45.73 19.29 7.18
N THR A 293 -46.29 19.98 8.19
CA THR A 293 -45.49 20.54 9.28
C THR A 293 -44.90 19.44 10.19
N LEU A 294 -45.60 18.32 10.36
CA LEU A 294 -45.11 17.19 11.15
C LEU A 294 -44.05 16.39 10.36
N GLU A 295 -44.22 16.24 9.05
CA GLU A 295 -43.22 15.63 8.16
C GLU A 295 -41.90 16.41 8.21
N GLU A 296 -41.93 17.74 8.07
CA GLU A 296 -40.71 18.58 8.19
C GLU A 296 -40.00 18.39 9.54
N LYS A 297 -40.75 18.19 10.62
CA LYS A 297 -40.18 17.92 11.95
C LYS A 297 -39.60 16.50 12.04
N ALA A 298 -40.28 15.51 11.48
CA ALA A 298 -39.80 14.14 11.43
C ALA A 298 -38.49 14.03 10.63
N ASP A 299 -38.41 14.72 9.49
CA ASP A 299 -37.19 14.81 8.68
C ASP A 299 -36.04 15.45 9.47
N ALA A 300 -36.30 16.56 10.17
CA ALA A 300 -35.29 17.23 11.01
C ALA A 300 -34.80 16.34 12.17
N LEU A 301 -35.71 15.56 12.77
CA LEU A 301 -35.35 14.58 13.81
C LEU A 301 -34.54 13.41 13.23
N GLU A 302 -34.90 12.92 12.05
CA GLU A 302 -34.16 11.86 11.37
C GLU A 302 -32.72 12.32 11.06
N GLU A 303 -32.55 13.55 10.55
CA GLU A 303 -31.23 14.13 10.31
C GLU A 303 -30.42 14.21 11.61
N ALA A 304 -31.01 14.74 12.69
CA ALA A 304 -30.35 14.83 13.99
C ALA A 304 -29.97 13.45 14.56
N LEU A 305 -30.83 12.45 14.42
CA LEU A 305 -30.58 11.06 14.82
C LEU A 305 -29.43 10.45 13.99
N SER A 306 -29.42 10.68 12.68
CA SER A 306 -28.37 10.22 11.78
C SER A 306 -27.01 10.78 12.19
N GLU A 307 -26.94 12.08 12.50
CA GLU A 307 -25.73 12.73 13.01
C GLU A 307 -25.25 12.15 14.33
N MET A 308 -26.15 11.99 15.31
CA MET A 308 -25.79 11.43 16.63
C MET A 308 -25.31 9.98 16.51
N LYS A 309 -25.94 9.17 15.65
CA LYS A 309 -25.47 7.83 15.31
C LYS A 309 -24.09 7.87 14.65
N MET A 310 -23.86 8.83 13.75
CA MET A 310 -22.57 9.02 13.08
C MET A 310 -21.45 9.33 14.09
N ILE A 311 -21.72 10.20 15.08
CA ILE A 311 -20.81 10.50 16.18
C ILE A 311 -20.47 9.24 16.99
N LEU A 312 -21.48 8.43 17.36
CA LEU A 312 -21.23 7.17 18.08
C LEU A 312 -20.40 6.17 17.29
N VAL A 313 -20.68 6.02 16.00
CA VAL A 313 -19.89 5.14 15.12
C VAL A 313 -18.45 5.65 15.02
N PHE A 314 -18.26 6.96 14.92
CA PHE A 314 -16.96 7.61 14.89
C PHE A 314 -16.16 7.35 16.18
N GLU A 315 -16.75 7.63 17.35
CA GLU A 315 -16.09 7.41 18.64
C GLU A 315 -15.77 5.93 18.87
N ARG A 316 -16.71 5.03 18.54
CA ARG A 316 -16.48 3.59 18.64
C ARG A 316 -15.30 3.16 17.79
N LYS A 317 -15.30 3.51 16.49
CA LYS A 317 -14.19 3.18 15.59
C LYS A 317 -12.87 3.78 16.07
N GLY A 318 -12.88 5.03 16.55
CA GLY A 318 -11.70 5.68 17.12
C GLY A 318 -11.16 4.98 18.38
N ASN A 319 -12.05 4.43 19.21
CA ASN A 319 -11.69 3.66 20.40
C ASN A 319 -11.19 2.24 20.08
N ASP A 320 -11.52 1.69 18.90
CA ASP A 320 -10.98 0.41 18.42
C ASP A 320 -9.50 0.51 18.01
N TYR A 321 -8.88 1.69 18.09
CA TYR A 321 -7.46 1.88 17.80
C TYR A 321 -6.58 0.99 18.69
N GLN A 322 -5.77 0.17 18.04
CA GLN A 322 -4.70 -0.60 18.67
C GLN A 322 -3.39 -0.30 17.97
N PHE A 323 -2.35 0.04 18.75
CA PHE A 323 -1.04 0.35 18.18
C PHE A 323 -0.47 -0.86 17.44
N ASN A 324 -0.13 -0.67 16.16
CA ASN A 324 0.45 -1.73 15.34
C ASN A 324 1.97 -1.86 15.60
N PRO A 325 2.45 -3.00 16.13
CA PRO A 325 3.86 -3.16 16.50
C PRO A 325 4.80 -3.35 15.32
N ALA A 326 4.29 -3.51 14.08
CA ALA A 326 5.11 -3.54 12.87
C ALA A 326 6.01 -2.32 12.80
N MET A 327 7.24 -2.42 12.27
CA MET A 327 8.12 -1.25 12.11
C MET A 327 7.51 -0.23 11.14
N PHE A 328 7.01 -0.70 10.01
CA PHE A 328 6.41 0.14 8.96
C PHE A 328 4.96 -0.26 8.70
N VAL A 329 4.11 0.77 8.59
CA VAL A 329 2.68 0.63 8.32
C VAL A 329 2.29 1.38 7.05
N SER A 330 1.25 0.90 6.38
CA SER A 330 0.66 1.56 5.22
C SER A 330 -0.20 2.76 5.64
N ASP A 331 -0.63 3.53 4.64
CA ASP A 331 -1.70 4.53 4.72
C ASP A 331 -2.92 4.04 5.52
N ARG A 332 -3.31 2.77 5.32
CA ARG A 332 -4.43 2.12 6.00
C ARG A 332 -4.13 1.57 7.39
N TYR A 333 -2.96 1.86 7.94
CA TYR A 333 -2.51 1.40 9.26
C TYR A 333 -2.29 -0.12 9.38
N HIS A 334 -2.21 -0.81 8.25
CA HIS A 334 -1.83 -2.22 8.20
C HIS A 334 -0.32 -2.36 8.08
N ARG A 335 0.23 -3.53 8.46
CA ARG A 335 1.62 -3.86 8.15
C ARG A 335 1.82 -3.76 6.63
N MET A 336 2.91 -3.12 6.21
CA MET A 336 3.23 -3.04 4.77
C MET A 336 3.41 -4.42 4.16
N THR A 337 3.02 -4.57 2.90
CA THR A 337 3.33 -5.75 2.10
C THR A 337 4.62 -5.56 1.31
N THR A 338 5.19 -6.65 0.80
CA THR A 338 6.38 -6.60 -0.07
C THR A 338 6.14 -5.71 -1.29
N ASP A 339 4.94 -5.77 -1.86
CA ASP A 339 4.54 -4.97 -3.02
C ASP A 339 4.48 -3.48 -2.67
N MET A 340 3.96 -3.11 -1.51
CA MET A 340 3.94 -1.71 -1.04
C MET A 340 5.35 -1.16 -0.85
N VAL A 341 6.27 -1.95 -0.28
CA VAL A 341 7.68 -1.55 -0.16
C VAL A 341 8.29 -1.39 -1.55
N ALA A 342 8.05 -2.32 -2.47
CA ALA A 342 8.53 -2.22 -3.84
C ALA A 342 7.95 -1.00 -4.58
N GLU A 343 6.67 -0.67 -4.38
CA GLU A 343 6.02 0.49 -4.97
C GLU A 343 6.58 1.81 -4.44
N ALA A 344 6.77 1.92 -3.11
CA ALA A 344 7.41 3.08 -2.49
C ALA A 344 8.80 3.33 -3.09
N MET A 345 9.57 2.26 -3.31
CA MET A 345 10.92 2.32 -3.89
C MET A 345 10.92 2.53 -5.42
N LYS A 346 9.90 2.06 -6.14
CA LYS A 346 9.72 2.36 -7.57
C LYS A 346 9.42 3.84 -7.81
N LYS A 347 8.63 4.46 -6.92
CA LYS A 347 8.36 5.92 -6.98
C LYS A 347 9.64 6.75 -6.84
N THR A 348 10.70 6.19 -6.25
CA THR A 348 12.01 6.82 -6.10
C THR A 348 13.01 6.41 -7.19
N SER A 349 12.52 5.93 -8.35
CA SER A 349 13.32 5.50 -9.51
C SER A 349 14.27 4.31 -9.29
N PHE A 350 14.25 3.68 -8.11
CA PHE A 350 15.18 2.61 -7.75
C PHE A 350 14.47 1.41 -7.14
N PRO A 351 14.02 0.44 -7.97
CA PRO A 351 13.47 -0.81 -7.49
C PRO A 351 14.43 -1.52 -6.51
N PRO A 352 13.94 -2.23 -5.49
CA PRO A 352 14.79 -2.91 -4.52
C PRO A 352 15.83 -3.84 -5.14
N GLU A 353 15.48 -4.51 -6.25
CA GLU A 353 16.36 -5.41 -6.98
C GLU A 353 17.57 -4.66 -7.58
N MET A 354 17.33 -3.44 -8.07
CA MET A 354 18.37 -2.55 -8.64
C MET A 354 19.36 -2.12 -7.57
N LEU A 355 18.86 -1.72 -6.39
CA LEU A 355 19.67 -1.34 -5.23
C LEU A 355 20.47 -2.53 -4.72
N HIS A 356 19.85 -3.69 -4.56
CA HIS A 356 20.52 -4.92 -4.14
C HIS A 356 21.63 -5.34 -5.10
N ASN A 357 21.39 -5.24 -6.42
CA ASN A 357 22.40 -5.58 -7.39
C ASN A 357 23.59 -4.60 -7.33
N THR A 358 23.30 -3.30 -7.22
CA THR A 358 24.31 -2.24 -7.05
C THR A 358 25.17 -2.47 -5.80
N ILE A 359 24.54 -2.72 -4.64
CA ILE A 359 25.23 -2.98 -3.38
C ILE A 359 26.11 -4.23 -3.49
N THR A 360 25.56 -5.32 -4.07
CA THR A 360 26.30 -6.57 -4.30
C THR A 360 27.54 -6.32 -5.16
N HIS A 361 27.41 -5.53 -6.22
CA HIS A 361 28.52 -5.21 -7.12
C HIS A 361 29.60 -4.37 -6.43
N LYS A 362 29.20 -3.35 -5.64
CA LYS A 362 30.14 -2.55 -4.83
C LYS A 362 30.89 -3.39 -3.81
N TRP A 363 30.20 -4.29 -3.10
CA TRP A 363 30.84 -5.21 -2.15
C TRP A 363 31.82 -6.17 -2.81
N LYS A 364 31.52 -6.65 -4.04
CA LYS A 364 32.49 -7.42 -4.83
C LYS A 364 33.73 -6.60 -5.18
N ALA A 365 33.54 -5.35 -5.63
CA ALA A 365 34.63 -4.47 -6.09
C ALA A 365 35.68 -4.19 -5.00
N VAL A 366 35.26 -4.18 -3.74
CA VAL A 366 36.13 -3.99 -2.56
C VAL A 366 36.65 -5.30 -1.98
N GLY A 367 36.48 -6.41 -2.70
CA GLY A 367 37.09 -7.70 -2.38
C GLY A 367 36.27 -8.63 -1.49
N ILE A 368 35.00 -8.33 -1.21
CA ILE A 368 34.13 -9.24 -0.46
C ILE A 368 33.70 -10.40 -1.36
N LYS A 369 33.95 -11.63 -0.91
CA LYS A 369 33.59 -12.85 -1.66
C LYS A 369 32.07 -12.96 -1.82
N GLN A 370 31.61 -13.42 -3.00
CA GLN A 370 30.18 -13.63 -3.28
C GLN A 370 29.49 -14.51 -2.23
N SER A 371 30.16 -15.55 -1.76
CA SER A 371 29.61 -16.44 -0.72
C SER A 371 29.36 -15.73 0.61
N ALA A 372 30.17 -14.72 0.96
CA ALA A 372 29.96 -13.90 2.15
C ALA A 372 28.81 -12.91 1.95
N ILE A 373 28.69 -12.32 0.75
CA ILE A 373 27.58 -11.45 0.37
C ILE A 373 26.26 -12.23 0.38
N ASP A 374 26.20 -13.39 -0.27
CA ASP A 374 25.00 -14.24 -0.31
C ASP A 374 24.57 -14.65 1.10
N LYS A 375 25.53 -14.94 1.97
CA LYS A 375 25.25 -15.31 3.36
C LYS A 375 24.77 -14.11 4.19
N TRP A 376 25.36 -12.94 3.99
CA TRP A 376 24.93 -11.69 4.62
C TRP A 376 23.51 -11.31 4.21
N LEU A 377 23.22 -11.38 2.90
CA LEU A 377 21.89 -11.12 2.32
C LEU A 377 20.88 -12.25 2.57
N GLY A 378 21.26 -13.35 3.22
CA GLY A 378 20.34 -14.44 3.57
C GLY A 378 19.93 -15.34 2.38
N ARG A 379 20.69 -15.32 1.29
CA ARG A 379 20.45 -16.11 0.06
C ARG A 379 20.90 -17.57 0.18
N LYS A 380 21.79 -17.91 1.12
CA LYS A 380 22.28 -19.29 1.37
C LYS A 380 22.58 -19.58 2.84
N GLY A 381 21.77 -20.48 3.45
CA GLY A 381 22.08 -21.23 4.68
C GLY A 381 22.35 -20.40 5.96
N ASP A 382 22.39 -21.07 7.11
CA ASP A 382 22.49 -20.43 8.43
C ASP A 382 23.69 -19.47 8.56
N VAL A 383 23.37 -18.28 9.07
CA VAL A 383 24.19 -17.09 9.28
C VAL A 383 25.39 -17.41 10.18
N PRO A 384 26.63 -16.98 9.86
CA PRO A 384 27.70 -17.11 10.83
C PRO A 384 27.55 -16.02 11.88
N ALA A 385 27.50 -16.40 13.15
CA ALA A 385 27.93 -15.51 14.22
C ALA A 385 29.43 -15.24 14.05
N ARG A 386 29.83 -14.11 13.43
CA ARG A 386 31.22 -13.61 13.52
C ARG A 386 31.39 -12.18 13.01
N ALA A 387 31.95 -11.35 13.89
CA ALA A 387 32.43 -9.99 13.69
C ALA A 387 33.40 -9.77 12.49
N SER A 388 33.83 -10.83 11.79
CA SER A 388 34.83 -10.76 10.72
C SER A 388 34.38 -10.00 9.48
N TYR A 389 33.07 -9.94 9.21
CA TYR A 389 32.53 -9.19 8.06
C TYR A 389 31.89 -7.87 8.48
N GLN A 390 31.44 -7.74 9.74
CA GLN A 390 30.85 -6.51 10.27
C GLN A 390 31.79 -5.32 10.10
N LYS A 391 33.08 -5.47 10.42
CA LYS A 391 34.05 -4.37 10.29
C LYS A 391 34.24 -3.92 8.84
N ALA A 392 34.29 -4.85 7.88
CA ALA A 392 34.42 -4.53 6.46
C ALA A 392 33.14 -3.87 5.92
N PHE A 393 31.96 -4.36 6.29
CA PHE A 393 30.68 -3.75 5.92
C PHE A 393 30.50 -2.37 6.56
N GLN A 394 30.89 -2.21 7.81
CA GLN A 394 30.85 -0.94 8.53
C GLN A 394 31.81 0.09 7.91
N GLN A 395 33.04 -0.30 7.59
CA GLN A 395 34.00 0.57 6.90
C GLN A 395 33.51 1.00 5.52
N LEU A 396 32.76 0.16 4.80
CA LEU A 396 32.16 0.51 3.50
C LEU A 396 30.95 1.43 3.64
N SER A 397 30.12 1.19 4.65
CA SER A 397 29.03 2.10 5.02
C SER A 397 29.57 3.48 5.44
N GLU A 398 30.72 3.53 6.10
CA GLU A 398 31.38 4.76 6.55
C GLU A 398 32.19 5.45 5.43
N ALA A 399 32.73 4.70 4.46
CA ALA A 399 33.61 5.24 3.41
C ALA A 399 32.88 5.73 2.14
N GLY A 400 31.64 5.31 1.90
CA GLY A 400 30.95 5.59 0.63
C GLY A 400 29.87 6.67 0.70
N TYR A 401 29.33 6.95 1.87
CA TYR A 401 28.23 7.88 1.99
C TYR A 401 28.23 8.57 3.37
N ALA A 402 28.82 9.77 3.43
CA ALA A 402 28.67 10.61 4.60
C ALA A 402 27.28 11.29 4.55
N PHE A 403 26.37 10.84 5.41
CA PHE A 403 24.98 11.31 5.46
C PHE A 403 24.82 12.56 6.32
N PRO A 404 23.81 13.41 6.05
CA PRO A 404 23.58 14.60 6.86
C PRO A 404 23.41 14.23 8.34
N ALA A 405 24.23 14.79 9.22
CA ALA A 405 24.21 14.57 10.66
C ALA A 405 22.96 15.13 11.37
N ARG A 406 21.96 15.57 10.60
CA ARG A 406 20.82 16.39 11.02
C ARG A 406 19.66 15.53 11.53
N SER A 407 19.17 15.81 12.73
CA SER A 407 17.99 15.12 13.30
C SER A 407 16.73 15.63 12.62
N LEU A 408 15.72 14.78 12.45
CA LEU A 408 14.44 15.21 11.87
C LEU A 408 13.76 16.26 12.75
N ILE A 409 13.95 16.14 14.08
CA ILE A 409 13.21 16.89 15.10
C ILE A 409 14.04 18.05 15.66
N SER A 410 15.36 17.88 15.86
CA SER A 410 16.18 18.91 16.53
C SER A 410 16.46 20.16 15.69
N ASP A 411 16.37 20.05 14.37
CA ASP A 411 16.62 21.17 13.46
C ASP A 411 15.38 22.03 13.22
N ILE A 412 14.19 21.57 13.62
CA ILE A 412 12.94 22.36 13.60
C ILE A 412 12.97 23.43 14.71
N ASN A 413 13.47 23.08 15.90
CA ASN A 413 13.56 23.99 17.04
C ASN A 413 14.68 25.05 16.93
N LYS A 414 15.37 25.13 15.79
CA LYS A 414 16.45 26.10 15.51
C LYS A 414 16.07 27.16 14.47
N TRP A 415 14.85 27.10 13.95
CA TRP A 415 14.21 28.10 13.11
C TRP A 415 12.99 28.65 13.84
#